data_AF-A0A9E3QGW2-F1
#
_entry.id   AF-A0A9E3QGW2-F1
#
_cell.length_a   1.000
_cell.length_b   1.000
_cell.length_c   1.000
_cell.angle_alpha   90.00
_cell.angle_beta   90.00
_cell.angle_gamma   90.00
#
_symmetry.space_group_name_H-M   'P 1'
#
loop_
_entity.id
_entity.type
_entity.pdbx_description
1 polymer ?
#
loop_
_entity_poly.entity_id
_entity_poly.type
_entity_poly.pdbx_seq_one_letter_code
_entity_poly.pdbx_strand_id
1 'polypeptide(L)'
;WPATQKGARAVKAMLDGEGLFVEIVAPRLWEDPRTIDGAFTSNSESDRKYALDRAKRSVDIAREVGCKNYVLWLAREGTYIREAKDAKTAIGRLLDAWNAILEHDPEIRILGEAKPNEPMDQAYLPTVGHMIGMCYRTIDPARSGVLIESAHSILAGLDPADDMAYALWHGKLWSVHLNDQNGLKYDQDKVFGSVDLRRAFNQVWVLEKNGYGRNGECIGLDVKAMRTTVLEESMYHLSHSKAMFLRLLDIVRGLDEAKIEELRRNRQYEQLEMLILNALTGRK
;
A
#
# COMPACT_ATOMS: atom_id res chain seq x y z
N TRP A 1 0.27 -11.37 -27.34
CA TRP A 1 -0.33 -10.11 -26.87
C TRP A 1 -1.85 -10.08 -27.03
N PRO A 2 -2.45 -10.35 -28.21
CA PRO A 2 -3.90 -10.21 -28.41
C PRO A 2 -4.79 -10.98 -27.42
N ALA A 3 -4.37 -12.19 -27.03
CA ALA A 3 -5.09 -12.99 -26.04
C ALA A 3 -5.17 -12.31 -24.65
N THR A 4 -4.11 -11.62 -24.23
CA THR A 4 -4.09 -10.89 -22.96
C THR A 4 -5.03 -9.69 -22.99
N GLN A 5 -5.04 -8.92 -24.08
CA GLN A 5 -5.97 -7.80 -24.24
C GLN A 5 -7.42 -8.27 -24.23
N LYS A 6 -7.72 -9.36 -24.94
CA LYS A 6 -9.06 -9.98 -24.91
C LYS A 6 -9.46 -10.37 -23.48
N GLY A 7 -8.54 -10.98 -22.72
CA GLY A 7 -8.75 -11.32 -21.32
C GLY A 7 -9.01 -10.08 -20.44
N ALA A 8 -8.19 -9.04 -20.57
CA ALA A 8 -8.34 -7.80 -19.81
C ALA A 8 -9.70 -7.12 -20.08
N ARG A 9 -10.12 -7.05 -21.36
CA ARG A 9 -11.45 -6.51 -21.73
C ARG A 9 -12.60 -7.36 -21.20
N ALA A 10 -12.44 -8.69 -21.16
CA ALA A 10 -13.44 -9.57 -20.57
C ALA A 10 -13.57 -9.33 -19.06
N VAL A 11 -12.45 -9.14 -18.35
CA VAL A 11 -12.46 -8.74 -16.92
C VAL A 11 -13.13 -7.39 -16.73
N LYS A 12 -12.80 -6.39 -17.56
CA LYS A 12 -13.44 -5.07 -17.52
C LYS A 12 -14.96 -5.17 -17.67
N ALA A 13 -15.44 -5.90 -18.68
CA ALA A 13 -16.87 -6.07 -18.92
C ALA A 13 -17.59 -6.78 -17.77
N MET A 14 -16.95 -7.79 -17.16
CA MET A 14 -17.47 -8.46 -15.98
C MET A 14 -17.61 -7.50 -14.79
N LEU A 15 -16.56 -6.72 -14.50
CA LEU A 15 -16.59 -5.75 -13.39
C LEU A 15 -17.64 -4.66 -13.62
N ASP A 16 -17.75 -4.13 -14.84
CA ASP A 16 -18.77 -3.14 -15.20
C ASP A 16 -20.18 -3.68 -14.99
N GLY A 17 -20.43 -4.95 -15.32
CA GLY A 17 -21.72 -5.63 -15.11
C GLY A 17 -22.13 -5.73 -13.64
N GLU A 18 -21.15 -5.71 -12.72
CA GLU A 18 -21.36 -5.78 -11.27
C GLU A 18 -21.27 -4.38 -10.59
N GLY A 19 -21.09 -3.30 -11.37
CA GLY A 19 -20.88 -1.97 -10.82
C GLY A 19 -19.56 -1.79 -10.07
N LEU A 20 -18.57 -2.64 -10.38
CA LEU A 20 -17.23 -2.62 -9.80
C LEU A 20 -16.23 -1.95 -10.75
N PHE A 21 -15.13 -1.45 -10.20
CA PHE A 21 -14.02 -0.89 -10.97
C PHE A 21 -12.68 -1.42 -10.45
N VAL A 22 -11.64 -1.31 -11.29
CA VAL A 22 -10.28 -1.69 -10.91
C VAL A 22 -9.58 -0.51 -10.25
N GLU A 23 -9.32 -0.63 -8.95
CA GLU A 23 -8.65 0.42 -8.18
C GLU A 23 -7.16 0.51 -8.53
N ILE A 24 -6.45 -0.61 -8.58
CA ILE A 24 -5.03 -0.70 -8.94
C ILE A 24 -4.72 -1.84 -9.92
N VAL A 25 -3.61 -1.70 -10.63
CA VAL A 25 -2.94 -2.80 -11.36
C VAL A 25 -1.47 -2.87 -10.93
N ALA A 26 -0.91 -4.09 -10.84
CA ALA A 26 0.50 -4.31 -10.53
C ALA A 26 1.15 -5.31 -11.51
N PRO A 27 2.46 -5.18 -11.82
CA PRO A 27 3.14 -6.02 -12.81
C PRO A 27 3.51 -7.43 -12.33
N ARG A 28 3.40 -7.72 -11.03
CA ARG A 28 3.75 -9.01 -10.41
C ARG A 28 5.15 -9.47 -10.84
N LEU A 29 6.17 -8.72 -10.45
CA LEU A 29 7.57 -8.90 -10.85
C LEU A 29 8.34 -9.92 -9.99
N TRP A 30 7.70 -10.67 -9.11
CA TRP A 30 8.38 -11.52 -8.11
C TRP A 30 8.28 -13.03 -8.34
N GLU A 31 7.54 -13.46 -9.36
CA GLU A 31 7.27 -14.88 -9.62
C GLU A 31 8.08 -15.48 -10.75
N ASP A 32 8.49 -14.68 -11.74
CA ASP A 32 9.23 -15.18 -12.88
C ASP A 32 10.69 -15.46 -12.49
N PRO A 33 11.30 -16.59 -12.88
CA PRO A 33 12.69 -16.88 -12.57
C PRO A 33 13.69 -15.81 -13.03
N ARG A 34 13.36 -15.05 -14.09
CA ARG A 34 14.20 -13.98 -14.62
C ARG A 34 14.30 -12.76 -13.71
N THR A 35 13.45 -12.63 -12.70
CA THR A 35 13.45 -11.49 -11.78
C THR A 35 13.91 -11.86 -10.37
N ILE A 36 14.47 -13.06 -10.20
CA ILE A 36 14.92 -13.57 -8.89
C ILE A 36 16.03 -12.70 -8.26
N ASP A 37 16.91 -12.12 -9.09
CA ASP A 37 17.98 -11.20 -8.66
C ASP A 37 17.51 -9.73 -8.70
N GLY A 38 16.23 -9.45 -8.44
CA GLY A 38 15.68 -8.09 -8.54
C GLY A 38 15.34 -7.71 -9.96
N ALA A 39 14.09 -7.38 -10.23
CA ALA A 39 13.61 -7.13 -11.59
C ALA A 39 14.36 -5.97 -12.26
N PHE A 40 14.22 -4.77 -11.75
CA PHE A 40 14.89 -3.58 -12.27
C PHE A 40 16.34 -3.46 -11.77
N THR A 41 16.66 -4.09 -10.63
CA THR A 41 18.00 -3.99 -10.03
C THR A 41 18.95 -5.14 -10.39
N SER A 42 18.50 -6.16 -11.14
CA SER A 42 19.33 -7.32 -11.55
C SER A 42 20.66 -6.90 -12.16
N ASN A 43 21.70 -7.68 -11.85
CA ASN A 43 23.00 -7.55 -12.49
C ASN A 43 22.91 -7.86 -14.01
N SER A 44 22.00 -8.74 -14.41
CA SER A 44 21.74 -9.12 -15.80
C SER A 44 20.92 -8.06 -16.54
N GLU A 45 21.43 -7.56 -17.65
CA GLU A 45 20.72 -6.60 -18.50
C GLU A 45 19.48 -7.19 -19.16
N SER A 46 19.53 -8.45 -19.58
CA SER A 46 18.37 -9.12 -20.20
C SER A 46 17.21 -9.26 -19.21
N ASP A 47 17.51 -9.45 -17.93
CA ASP A 47 16.52 -9.58 -16.87
C ASP A 47 15.84 -8.24 -16.60
N ARG A 48 16.63 -7.16 -16.53
CA ARG A 48 16.10 -5.79 -16.42
C ARG A 48 15.23 -5.42 -17.61
N LYS A 49 15.63 -5.80 -18.82
CA LYS A 49 14.83 -5.60 -20.04
C LYS A 49 13.51 -6.35 -19.96
N TYR A 50 13.53 -7.63 -19.56
CA TYR A 50 12.31 -8.42 -19.36
C TYR A 50 11.36 -7.77 -18.34
N ALA A 51 11.90 -7.35 -17.19
CA ALA A 51 11.12 -6.67 -16.16
C ALA A 51 10.45 -5.39 -16.70
N LEU A 52 11.17 -4.57 -17.46
CA LEU A 52 10.64 -3.35 -18.03
C LEU A 52 9.55 -3.62 -19.08
N ASP A 53 9.76 -4.59 -19.96
CA ASP A 53 8.77 -5.00 -20.96
C ASP A 53 7.49 -5.51 -20.29
N ARG A 54 7.63 -6.28 -19.20
CA ARG A 54 6.50 -6.74 -18.38
C ARG A 54 5.78 -5.60 -17.69
N ALA A 55 6.53 -4.63 -17.15
CA ALA A 55 5.96 -3.46 -16.49
C ALA A 55 5.12 -2.61 -17.46
N LYS A 56 5.67 -2.31 -18.65
CA LYS A 56 4.96 -1.58 -19.72
C LYS A 56 3.72 -2.32 -20.20
N ARG A 57 3.80 -3.64 -20.37
CA ARG A 57 2.63 -4.46 -20.72
C ARG A 57 1.55 -4.44 -19.63
N SER A 58 1.92 -4.29 -18.37
CA SER A 58 0.97 -4.14 -17.27
C SER A 58 0.29 -2.77 -17.27
N VAL A 59 0.98 -1.71 -17.72
CA VAL A 59 0.34 -0.41 -18.03
C VAL A 59 -0.68 -0.55 -19.14
N ASP A 60 -0.37 -1.28 -20.21
CA ASP A 60 -1.33 -1.54 -21.27
C ASP A 60 -2.57 -2.29 -20.75
N ILE A 61 -2.40 -3.25 -19.83
CA ILE A 61 -3.52 -3.91 -19.16
C ILE A 61 -4.33 -2.92 -18.32
N ALA A 62 -3.68 -2.01 -17.58
CA ALA A 62 -4.34 -0.97 -16.81
C ALA A 62 -5.26 -0.11 -17.69
N ARG A 63 -4.80 0.27 -18.88
CA ARG A 63 -5.63 0.99 -19.88
C ARG A 63 -6.84 0.18 -20.32
N GLU A 64 -6.66 -1.10 -20.63
CA GLU A 64 -7.75 -1.98 -21.08
C GLU A 64 -8.85 -2.17 -20.00
N VAL A 65 -8.49 -2.02 -18.71
CA VAL A 65 -9.44 -2.08 -17.59
C VAL A 65 -9.84 -0.70 -17.05
N GLY A 66 -9.40 0.39 -17.68
CA GLY A 66 -9.72 1.76 -17.27
C GLY A 66 -9.11 2.18 -15.92
N CYS A 67 -8.05 1.50 -15.47
CA CYS A 67 -7.34 1.81 -14.24
C CYS A 67 -6.17 2.77 -14.50
N LYS A 68 -6.03 3.79 -13.64
CA LYS A 68 -4.93 4.76 -13.70
C LYS A 68 -3.89 4.56 -12.60
N ASN A 69 -4.23 3.88 -11.51
CA ASN A 69 -3.29 3.65 -10.42
C ASN A 69 -2.49 2.37 -10.68
N TYR A 70 -1.18 2.48 -10.65
CA TYR A 70 -0.25 1.40 -10.93
C TYR A 70 0.67 1.19 -9.73
N VAL A 71 0.53 0.06 -9.06
CA VAL A 71 1.30 -0.23 -7.84
C VAL A 71 2.61 -0.90 -8.18
N LEU A 72 3.69 -0.34 -7.63
CA LEU A 72 5.01 -0.93 -7.61
C LEU A 72 5.35 -1.39 -6.19
N TRP A 73 4.99 -2.64 -5.89
CA TRP A 73 5.62 -3.38 -4.80
C TRP A 73 6.93 -4.00 -5.30
N LEU A 74 8.04 -3.46 -4.80
CA LEU A 74 9.40 -3.76 -5.27
C LEU A 74 9.98 -5.01 -4.60
N ALA A 75 9.20 -6.09 -4.56
CA ALA A 75 9.44 -7.29 -3.75
C ALA A 75 10.84 -7.92 -3.87
N ARG A 76 11.46 -7.87 -5.07
CA ARG A 76 12.79 -8.45 -5.34
C ARG A 76 13.91 -7.40 -5.36
N GLU A 77 13.59 -6.12 -5.19
CA GLU A 77 14.55 -5.03 -5.31
C GLU A 77 15.25 -4.77 -3.98
N GLY A 78 16.28 -5.58 -3.73
CA GLY A 78 17.07 -5.49 -2.53
C GLY A 78 18.33 -6.33 -2.65
N THR A 79 18.91 -6.68 -1.50
CA THR A 79 20.03 -7.62 -1.44
C THR A 79 20.02 -8.51 -0.21
N TYR A 80 20.64 -9.67 -0.34
CA TYR A 80 21.03 -10.57 0.77
C TYR A 80 22.48 -10.33 1.23
N ILE A 81 23.30 -9.69 0.38
CA ILE A 81 24.71 -9.41 0.62
C ILE A 81 25.01 -8.02 0.05
N ARG A 82 25.48 -7.07 0.86
CA ARG A 82 25.60 -5.66 0.44
C ARG A 82 26.49 -5.47 -0.79
N GLU A 83 27.49 -6.32 -0.95
CA GLU A 83 28.47 -6.29 -2.03
C GLU A 83 27.98 -6.92 -3.33
N ALA A 84 26.84 -7.64 -3.33
CA ALA A 84 26.32 -8.30 -4.53
C ALA A 84 25.90 -7.30 -5.62
N LYS A 85 25.56 -6.07 -5.23
CA LYS A 85 25.15 -4.97 -6.12
C LYS A 85 25.51 -3.62 -5.50
N ASP A 86 25.96 -2.68 -6.32
CA ASP A 86 26.09 -1.29 -5.88
C ASP A 86 24.71 -0.68 -5.62
N ALA A 87 24.42 -0.34 -4.37
CA ALA A 87 23.11 0.16 -3.95
C ALA A 87 22.73 1.48 -4.63
N LYS A 88 23.70 2.36 -4.89
CA LYS A 88 23.45 3.63 -5.58
C LYS A 88 22.99 3.39 -7.01
N THR A 89 23.66 2.49 -7.72
CA THR A 89 23.29 2.07 -9.08
C THR A 89 21.92 1.40 -9.07
N ALA A 90 21.64 0.52 -8.10
CA ALA A 90 20.33 -0.11 -7.97
C ALA A 90 19.21 0.91 -7.79
N ILE A 91 19.37 1.89 -6.88
CA ILE A 91 18.39 2.98 -6.69
C ILE A 91 18.23 3.82 -7.95
N GLY A 92 19.31 4.11 -8.68
CA GLY A 92 19.26 4.78 -9.98
C GLY A 92 18.43 4.00 -11.01
N ARG A 93 18.62 2.69 -11.10
CA ARG A 93 17.83 1.82 -11.99
C ARG A 93 16.34 1.78 -11.63
N LEU A 94 16.00 1.84 -10.34
CA LEU A 94 14.60 1.96 -9.90
C LEU A 94 13.98 3.26 -10.40
N LEU A 95 14.70 4.38 -10.31
CA LEU A 95 14.25 5.66 -10.87
C LEU A 95 14.08 5.59 -12.39
N ASP A 96 15.05 5.00 -13.10
CA ASP A 96 14.98 4.85 -14.56
C ASP A 96 13.78 4.00 -14.98
N ALA A 97 13.51 2.89 -14.28
CA ALA A 97 12.34 2.05 -14.54
C ALA A 97 11.03 2.79 -14.25
N TRP A 98 10.95 3.52 -13.14
CA TRP A 98 9.79 4.34 -12.78
C TRP A 98 9.49 5.38 -13.87
N ASN A 99 10.53 6.09 -14.34
CA ASN A 99 10.39 7.08 -15.41
C ASN A 99 9.98 6.42 -16.73
N ALA A 100 10.56 5.29 -17.10
CA ALA A 100 10.21 4.57 -18.32
C ALA A 100 8.75 4.05 -18.32
N ILE A 101 8.16 3.80 -17.14
CA ILE A 101 6.74 3.47 -16.99
C ILE A 101 5.88 4.76 -17.17
N LEU A 102 6.28 5.88 -16.56
CA LEU A 102 5.60 7.17 -16.71
C LEU A 102 5.65 7.74 -18.14
N GLU A 103 6.69 7.43 -18.91
CA GLU A 103 6.83 7.80 -20.32
C GLU A 103 5.96 6.93 -21.23
N HIS A 104 5.73 5.66 -20.85
CA HIS A 104 4.95 4.72 -21.64
C HIS A 104 3.47 5.11 -21.70
N ASP A 105 2.95 5.77 -20.67
CA ASP A 105 1.58 6.26 -20.65
C ASP A 105 1.45 7.62 -19.90
N PRO A 106 0.84 8.64 -20.51
CA PRO A 106 0.73 9.97 -19.91
C PRO A 106 -0.33 10.07 -18.80
N GLU A 107 -1.25 9.11 -18.68
CA GLU A 107 -2.33 9.13 -17.68
C GLU A 107 -2.06 8.22 -16.48
N ILE A 108 -1.13 7.27 -16.60
CA ILE A 108 -0.78 6.35 -15.52
C ILE A 108 -0.16 7.12 -14.35
N ARG A 109 -0.54 6.72 -13.15
CA ARG A 109 -0.05 7.19 -11.86
C ARG A 109 0.62 6.03 -11.15
N ILE A 110 1.84 6.22 -10.66
CA ILE A 110 2.58 5.15 -9.98
C ILE A 110 2.50 5.35 -8.48
N LEU A 111 2.16 4.28 -7.76
CA LEU A 111 2.11 4.21 -6.31
C LEU A 111 3.23 3.25 -5.86
N GLY A 112 4.23 3.78 -5.17
CA GLY A 112 5.26 2.95 -4.54
C GLY A 112 4.74 2.33 -3.25
N GLU A 113 4.85 1.01 -3.13
CA GLU A 113 4.48 0.27 -1.92
C GLU A 113 5.76 -0.21 -1.22
N ALA A 114 6.12 0.49 -0.14
CA ALA A 114 7.33 0.20 0.62
C ALA A 114 7.15 -1.08 1.45
N LYS A 115 8.17 -1.94 1.45
CA LYS A 115 8.29 -3.07 2.36
C LYS A 115 9.76 -3.24 2.74
N PRO A 116 10.11 -3.35 4.04
CA PRO A 116 11.52 -3.33 4.46
C PRO A 116 12.29 -4.60 4.09
N ASN A 117 11.60 -5.74 4.11
CA ASN A 117 12.15 -7.08 3.88
C ASN A 117 11.04 -8.04 3.44
N GLU A 118 11.42 -9.28 3.13
CA GLU A 118 10.57 -10.36 2.61
C GLU A 118 9.97 -10.06 1.22
N PRO A 119 10.42 -10.77 0.15
CA PRO A 119 11.37 -11.88 0.17
C PRO A 119 12.86 -11.48 0.26
N MET A 120 13.20 -10.21 0.06
CA MET A 120 14.58 -9.74 0.23
C MET A 120 14.96 -9.63 1.71
N ASP A 121 16.22 -9.84 2.05
CA ASP A 121 16.71 -9.53 3.40
C ASP A 121 16.61 -8.01 3.65
N GLN A 122 17.20 -7.21 2.77
CA GLN A 122 17.15 -5.74 2.86
C GLN A 122 16.65 -5.14 1.54
N ALA A 123 15.50 -4.45 1.57
CA ALA A 123 14.99 -3.71 0.43
C ALA A 123 15.75 -2.38 0.22
N TYR A 124 15.85 -1.90 -1.03
CA TYR A 124 16.49 -0.61 -1.32
C TYR A 124 15.64 0.60 -0.94
N LEU A 125 14.30 0.46 -0.94
CA LEU A 125 13.34 1.51 -0.57
C LEU A 125 12.41 1.00 0.55
N PRO A 126 12.93 0.83 1.78
CA PRO A 126 12.25 0.04 2.81
C PRO A 126 11.10 0.76 3.53
N THR A 127 10.98 2.09 3.39
CA THR A 127 9.98 2.89 4.13
C THR A 127 9.25 3.89 3.24
N VAL A 128 8.12 4.40 3.73
CA VAL A 128 7.32 5.43 3.05
C VAL A 128 8.15 6.67 2.71
N GLY A 129 9.02 7.10 3.62
CA GLY A 129 9.94 8.22 3.37
C GLY A 129 10.88 7.99 2.17
N HIS A 130 11.40 6.78 2.00
CA HIS A 130 12.23 6.44 0.83
C HIS A 130 11.42 6.51 -0.47
N MET A 131 10.19 5.97 -0.47
CA MET A 131 9.31 6.02 -1.65
C MET A 131 8.89 7.44 -2.00
N ILE A 132 8.57 8.28 -1.02
CA ILE A 132 8.26 9.70 -1.26
C ILE A 132 9.48 10.44 -1.81
N GLY A 133 10.68 10.16 -1.28
CA GLY A 133 11.93 10.69 -1.82
C GLY A 133 12.15 10.31 -3.29
N MET A 134 11.84 9.06 -3.65
CA MET A 134 11.87 8.59 -5.04
C MET A 134 10.85 9.34 -5.90
N CYS A 135 9.61 9.52 -5.42
CA CYS A 135 8.55 10.22 -6.13
C CYS A 135 8.93 11.65 -6.54
N TYR A 136 9.74 12.36 -5.75
CA TYR A 136 10.20 13.71 -6.11
C TYR A 136 11.31 13.73 -7.16
N ARG A 137 11.95 12.60 -7.42
CA ARG A 137 13.03 12.47 -8.40
C ARG A 137 12.54 12.02 -9.77
N THR A 138 11.29 11.58 -9.88
CA THR A 138 10.72 11.12 -11.14
C THR A 138 10.55 12.27 -12.12
N ILE A 139 10.42 11.95 -13.41
CA ILE A 139 10.16 12.93 -14.46
C ILE A 139 8.82 13.65 -14.28
N ASP A 140 7.89 13.04 -13.54
CA ASP A 140 6.60 13.63 -13.20
C ASP A 140 6.23 13.31 -11.74
N PRO A 141 6.65 14.16 -10.80
CA PRO A 141 6.29 14.01 -9.41
C PRO A 141 4.78 14.10 -9.18
N ALA A 142 4.02 14.82 -10.01
CA ALA A 142 2.57 14.92 -9.84
C ALA A 142 1.84 13.60 -10.16
N ARG A 143 2.48 12.71 -10.95
CA ARG A 143 2.00 11.34 -11.25
C ARG A 143 2.69 10.24 -10.42
N SER A 144 3.42 10.62 -9.36
CA SER A 144 4.10 9.67 -8.46
C SER A 144 3.68 9.87 -7.00
N GLY A 145 3.14 8.83 -6.38
CA GLY A 145 2.70 8.80 -4.98
C GLY A 145 2.98 7.45 -4.32
N VAL A 146 2.30 7.17 -3.21
CA VAL A 146 2.51 5.97 -2.41
C VAL A 146 1.21 5.25 -2.08
N LEU A 147 1.34 3.94 -1.92
CA LEU A 147 0.39 3.07 -1.25
C LEU A 147 1.05 2.61 0.05
N ILE A 148 0.34 2.75 1.16
CA ILE A 148 0.87 2.34 2.48
C ILE A 148 0.11 1.12 2.97
N GLU A 149 0.86 0.06 3.27
CA GLU A 149 0.35 -1.11 3.96
C GLU A 149 0.66 -1.05 5.45
N SER A 150 -0.34 -1.39 6.28
CA SER A 150 -0.20 -1.38 7.74
C SER A 150 0.95 -2.28 8.21
N ALA A 151 0.97 -3.54 7.76
CA ALA A 151 1.97 -4.52 8.16
C ALA A 151 3.39 -4.13 7.73
N HIS A 152 3.57 -3.58 6.53
CA HIS A 152 4.89 -3.15 6.07
C HIS A 152 5.50 -2.04 6.93
N SER A 153 4.68 -1.09 7.39
CA SER A 153 5.13 -0.03 8.32
C SER A 153 5.52 -0.63 9.68
N ILE A 154 4.71 -1.57 10.18
CA ILE A 154 4.99 -2.29 11.43
C ILE A 154 6.29 -3.09 11.33
N LEU A 155 6.54 -3.76 10.20
CA LEU A 155 7.78 -4.51 9.93
C LEU A 155 9.02 -3.61 9.94
N ALA A 156 8.87 -2.34 9.57
CA ALA A 156 9.94 -1.35 9.65
C ALA A 156 10.13 -0.78 11.07
N GLY A 157 9.32 -1.24 12.04
CA GLY A 157 9.30 -0.70 13.40
C GLY A 157 8.64 0.67 13.51
N LEU A 158 7.79 1.04 12.55
CA LEU A 158 7.10 2.32 12.48
C LEU A 158 5.61 2.17 12.79
N ASP A 159 4.95 3.28 13.15
CA ASP A 159 3.49 3.32 13.26
C ASP A 159 2.87 3.67 11.90
N PRO A 160 1.98 2.83 11.34
CA PRO A 160 1.35 3.09 10.06
C PRO A 160 0.51 4.37 10.03
N ALA A 161 -0.06 4.82 11.16
CA ALA A 161 -0.81 6.06 11.21
C ALA A 161 0.10 7.29 11.00
N ASP A 162 1.33 7.25 11.52
CA ASP A 162 2.31 8.31 11.32
C ASP A 162 2.82 8.33 9.87
N ASP A 163 3.08 7.16 9.28
CA ASP A 163 3.45 7.03 7.86
C ASP A 163 2.33 7.55 6.94
N MET A 164 1.06 7.24 7.25
CA MET A 164 -0.09 7.80 6.54
C MET A 164 -0.20 9.31 6.69
N ALA A 165 -0.07 9.84 7.92
CA ALA A 165 -0.12 11.28 8.17
C ALA A 165 1.00 12.02 7.42
N TYR A 166 2.21 11.45 7.40
CA TYR A 166 3.36 11.99 6.67
C TYR A 166 3.10 12.03 5.16
N ALA A 167 2.59 10.94 4.59
CA ALA A 167 2.26 10.88 3.16
C ALA A 167 1.09 11.80 2.78
N LEU A 168 0.09 11.96 3.66
CA LEU A 168 -0.99 12.93 3.49
C LEU A 168 -0.47 14.37 3.50
N TRP A 169 0.44 14.71 4.42
CA TRP A 169 1.06 16.04 4.49
C TRP A 169 1.83 16.38 3.20
N HIS A 170 2.45 15.38 2.57
CA HIS A 170 3.10 15.54 1.27
C HIS A 170 2.14 15.55 0.07
N GLY A 171 0.84 15.25 0.25
CA GLY A 171 -0.11 15.08 -0.84
C GLY A 171 0.15 13.84 -1.70
N LYS A 172 0.79 12.81 -1.12
CA LYS A 172 1.30 11.63 -1.83
C LYS A 172 0.60 10.33 -1.45
N LEU A 173 -0.23 10.29 -0.40
CA LEU A 173 -1.01 9.10 -0.03
C LEU A 173 -2.17 8.91 -0.99
N TRP A 174 -2.09 7.90 -1.87
CA TRP A 174 -3.08 7.70 -2.93
C TRP A 174 -3.86 6.39 -2.82
N SER A 175 -3.35 5.44 -2.04
CA SER A 175 -4.06 4.22 -1.66
C SER A 175 -3.54 3.72 -0.32
N VAL A 176 -4.29 2.83 0.33
CA VAL A 176 -3.88 2.14 1.56
C VAL A 176 -4.25 0.67 1.48
N HIS A 177 -3.41 -0.18 2.04
CA HIS A 177 -3.70 -1.58 2.31
C HIS A 177 -3.80 -1.77 3.82
N LEU A 178 -5.02 -1.92 4.32
CA LEU A 178 -5.27 -2.08 5.74
C LEU A 178 -5.27 -3.55 6.13
N ASN A 179 -4.36 -3.90 7.02
CA ASN A 179 -4.24 -5.22 7.62
C ASN A 179 -3.66 -5.11 9.03
N ASP A 180 -3.31 -6.25 9.64
CA ASP A 180 -2.67 -6.27 10.94
C ASP A 180 -1.61 -7.39 11.03
N GLN A 181 -0.75 -7.29 12.04
CA GLN A 181 0.47 -8.07 12.14
C GLN A 181 0.96 -8.16 13.59
N ASN A 182 1.52 -9.31 13.96
CA ASN A 182 2.22 -9.46 15.24
C ASN A 182 3.63 -8.89 15.14
N GLY A 183 3.83 -7.64 15.56
CA GLY A 183 5.14 -7.02 15.73
C GLY A 183 6.11 -7.26 14.56
N LEU A 184 7.40 -7.45 14.87
CA LEU A 184 8.49 -7.62 13.90
C LEU A 184 8.67 -9.10 13.50
N LYS A 185 7.76 -9.65 12.71
CA LYS A 185 7.81 -11.04 12.18
C LYS A 185 7.86 -11.09 10.64
N TYR A 186 7.46 -12.20 10.03
CA TYR A 186 7.10 -12.25 8.59
C TYR A 186 5.74 -11.59 8.37
N ASP A 187 5.39 -11.22 7.14
CA ASP A 187 4.13 -10.57 6.87
C ASP A 187 2.91 -11.51 6.99
N GLN A 188 1.98 -11.16 7.90
CA GLN A 188 0.88 -12.03 8.27
C GLN A 188 -0.45 -11.70 7.59
N ASP A 189 -0.58 -10.54 6.94
CA ASP A 189 -1.81 -10.08 6.27
C ASP A 189 -3.08 -10.37 7.09
N LYS A 190 -3.06 -10.08 8.41
CA LYS A 190 -4.20 -10.42 9.28
C LYS A 190 -5.34 -9.45 9.08
N VAL A 191 -6.54 -9.90 9.47
CA VAL A 191 -7.72 -9.07 9.60
C VAL A 191 -7.39 -7.75 10.32
N PHE A 192 -7.79 -6.64 9.71
CA PHE A 192 -7.53 -5.29 10.23
C PHE A 192 -8.04 -5.12 11.66
N GLY A 193 -7.17 -4.63 12.56
CA GLY A 193 -7.47 -4.40 13.98
C GLY A 193 -7.59 -5.66 14.85
N SER A 194 -7.17 -6.83 14.36
CA SER A 194 -7.27 -8.09 15.12
C SER A 194 -6.17 -8.28 16.17
N VAL A 195 -5.03 -7.61 16.02
CA VAL A 195 -3.89 -7.68 16.95
C VAL A 195 -3.83 -6.45 17.83
N ASP A 196 -3.93 -5.26 17.23
CA ASP A 196 -3.85 -3.98 17.94
C ASP A 196 -4.97 -3.04 17.50
N LEU A 197 -6.05 -3.02 18.29
CA LEU A 197 -7.21 -2.18 18.04
C LEU A 197 -6.89 -0.69 18.16
N ARG A 198 -5.93 -0.31 19.02
CA ARG A 198 -5.54 1.10 19.21
C ARG A 198 -4.79 1.61 17.98
N ARG A 199 -3.87 0.81 17.43
CA ARG A 199 -3.15 1.11 16.19
C ARG A 199 -4.09 1.17 14.98
N ALA A 200 -5.06 0.25 14.89
CA ALA A 200 -6.08 0.31 13.84
C ALA A 200 -6.92 1.59 13.96
N PHE A 201 -7.36 1.96 15.17
CA PHE A 201 -8.06 3.22 15.40
C PHE A 201 -7.24 4.44 14.97
N ASN A 202 -5.94 4.48 15.29
CA ASN A 202 -5.08 5.62 14.94
C ASN A 202 -5.00 5.81 13.41
N GLN A 203 -4.93 4.73 12.63
CA GLN A 203 -4.95 4.80 11.17
C GLN A 203 -6.27 5.39 10.66
N VAL A 204 -7.42 4.86 11.13
CA VAL A 204 -8.74 5.38 10.73
C VAL A 204 -8.92 6.85 11.14
N TRP A 205 -8.44 7.21 12.32
CA TRP A 205 -8.44 8.59 12.82
C TRP A 205 -7.68 9.52 11.88
N VAL A 206 -6.45 9.16 11.50
CA VAL A 206 -5.62 9.97 10.59
C VAL A 206 -6.30 10.12 9.23
N LEU A 207 -6.79 9.02 8.65
CA LEU A 207 -7.44 9.05 7.34
C LEU A 207 -8.69 9.93 7.35
N GLU A 208 -9.60 9.74 8.31
CA GLU A 208 -10.85 10.49 8.39
C GLU A 208 -10.61 11.98 8.72
N LYS A 209 -9.75 12.29 9.69
CA LYS A 209 -9.50 13.69 10.10
C LYS A 209 -8.77 14.51 9.04
N ASN A 210 -8.05 13.85 8.13
CA ASN A 210 -7.37 14.50 7.01
C ASN A 210 -8.13 14.37 5.68
N GLY A 211 -9.38 13.91 5.72
CA GLY A 211 -10.27 13.91 4.56
C GLY A 211 -9.92 12.90 3.46
N TYR A 212 -9.18 11.85 3.79
CA TYR A 212 -8.89 10.76 2.86
C TYR A 212 -10.20 10.08 2.41
N GLY A 213 -10.31 9.75 1.13
CA GLY A 213 -11.50 9.17 0.50
C GLY A 213 -12.47 10.21 -0.06
N ARG A 214 -12.28 11.50 0.23
CA ARG A 214 -13.13 12.58 -0.31
C ARG A 214 -12.85 12.89 -1.78
N ASN A 215 -11.72 12.47 -2.32
CA ASN A 215 -11.34 12.68 -3.72
C ASN A 215 -11.35 11.38 -4.54
N GLY A 216 -12.07 10.36 -4.05
CA GLY A 216 -12.19 9.06 -4.71
C GLY A 216 -11.10 8.05 -4.35
N GLU A 217 -10.30 8.32 -3.30
CA GLU A 217 -9.35 7.35 -2.77
C GLU A 217 -10.08 6.15 -2.14
N CYS A 218 -9.48 4.97 -2.28
CA CYS A 218 -10.05 3.73 -1.77
C CYS A 218 -9.39 3.28 -0.46
N ILE A 219 -10.13 2.49 0.31
CA ILE A 219 -9.59 1.69 1.41
C ILE A 219 -9.38 0.27 0.88
N GLY A 220 -8.14 -0.09 0.59
CA GLY A 220 -7.76 -1.45 0.24
C GLY A 220 -7.63 -2.33 1.48
N LEU A 221 -7.97 -3.61 1.34
CA LEU A 221 -7.86 -4.62 2.39
C LEU A 221 -6.93 -5.73 1.88
N ASP A 222 -5.62 -5.56 2.08
CA ASP A 222 -4.64 -6.60 1.74
C ASP A 222 -4.50 -7.59 2.89
N VAL A 223 -5.48 -8.47 2.96
CA VAL A 223 -5.64 -9.47 4.01
C VAL A 223 -5.75 -10.83 3.37
N LYS A 224 -5.33 -11.88 4.10
CA LYS A 224 -5.47 -13.26 3.63
C LYS A 224 -6.30 -14.12 4.57
N ALA A 225 -6.93 -15.14 4.00
CA ALA A 225 -7.57 -16.19 4.78
C ALA A 225 -6.55 -16.87 5.70
N MET A 226 -6.98 -17.26 6.90
CA MET A 226 -6.11 -18.03 7.79
C MET A 226 -5.81 -19.38 7.14
N ARG A 227 -4.61 -19.92 7.37
CA ARG A 227 -4.14 -21.18 6.74
C ARG A 227 -5.09 -22.36 6.96
N THR A 228 -5.88 -22.36 8.04
CA THR A 228 -6.83 -23.41 8.41
C THR A 228 -8.25 -23.19 7.87
N THR A 229 -8.51 -22.07 7.19
CA THR A 229 -9.84 -21.72 6.67
C THR A 229 -10.18 -22.56 5.44
N VAL A 230 -11.40 -23.11 5.40
CA VAL A 230 -11.93 -23.84 4.25
C VAL A 230 -12.34 -22.88 3.12
N LEU A 231 -12.47 -23.39 1.90
CA LEU A 231 -12.77 -22.56 0.73
C LEU A 231 -14.09 -21.81 0.88
N GLU A 232 -15.10 -22.46 1.46
CA GLU A 232 -16.45 -21.92 1.66
C GLU A 232 -16.45 -20.70 2.59
N GLU A 233 -15.49 -20.62 3.51
CA GLU A 233 -15.34 -19.54 4.49
C GLU A 233 -14.23 -18.54 4.12
N SER A 234 -13.59 -18.75 2.98
CA SER A 234 -12.35 -18.08 2.60
C SER A 234 -12.49 -16.58 2.42
N MET A 235 -13.71 -16.01 2.40
CA MET A 235 -13.94 -14.56 2.22
C MET A 235 -14.23 -13.80 3.51
N TYR A 236 -14.39 -14.47 4.66
CA TYR A 236 -14.73 -13.79 5.92
C TYR A 236 -13.68 -12.81 6.40
N HIS A 237 -12.40 -13.05 6.10
CA HIS A 237 -11.33 -12.12 6.46
C HIS A 237 -11.50 -10.73 5.80
N LEU A 238 -12.02 -10.66 4.56
CA LEU A 238 -12.34 -9.41 3.88
C LEU A 238 -13.52 -8.70 4.53
N SER A 239 -14.65 -9.42 4.71
CA SER A 239 -15.87 -8.83 5.27
C SER A 239 -15.71 -8.43 6.73
N HIS A 240 -14.92 -9.17 7.53
CA HIS A 240 -14.57 -8.79 8.90
C HIS A 240 -13.66 -7.56 8.95
N SER A 241 -12.65 -7.46 8.08
CA SER A 241 -11.77 -6.29 8.03
C SER A 241 -12.55 -5.03 7.64
N LYS A 242 -13.44 -5.14 6.63
CA LYS A 242 -14.36 -4.05 6.27
C LYS A 242 -15.27 -3.65 7.43
N ALA A 243 -15.87 -4.63 8.12
CA ALA A 243 -16.75 -4.35 9.25
C ALA A 243 -15.99 -3.67 10.40
N MET A 244 -14.75 -4.07 10.67
CA MET A 244 -13.91 -3.44 11.67
C MET A 244 -13.56 -2.00 11.30
N PHE A 245 -13.13 -1.75 10.06
CA PHE A 245 -12.86 -0.39 9.56
C PHE A 245 -14.08 0.52 9.74
N LEU A 246 -15.27 0.08 9.32
CA LEU A 246 -16.50 0.88 9.44
C LEU A 246 -16.87 1.16 10.90
N ARG A 247 -16.70 0.19 11.82
CA ARG A 247 -16.93 0.41 13.26
C ARG A 247 -15.97 1.46 13.83
N LEU A 248 -14.70 1.37 13.49
CA LEU A 248 -13.71 2.35 13.93
C LEU A 248 -14.00 3.74 13.35
N LEU A 249 -14.45 3.81 12.10
CA LEU A 249 -14.85 5.04 11.44
C LEU A 249 -16.03 5.71 12.16
N ASP A 250 -17.06 4.93 12.52
CA ASP A 250 -18.20 5.42 13.30
C ASP A 250 -17.76 5.96 14.66
N ILE A 251 -16.82 5.28 15.34
CA ILE A 251 -16.23 5.79 16.58
C ILE A 251 -15.53 7.13 16.33
N VAL A 252 -14.64 7.22 15.34
CA VAL A 252 -13.90 8.47 15.02
C VAL A 252 -14.86 9.64 14.76
N ARG A 253 -15.95 9.39 14.02
CA ARG A 253 -16.97 10.40 13.70
C ARG A 253 -17.88 10.76 14.87
N GLY A 254 -18.07 9.85 15.82
CA GLY A 254 -18.90 10.06 17.00
C GLY A 254 -18.20 10.75 18.18
N LEU A 255 -16.89 10.97 18.11
CA LEU A 255 -16.14 11.61 19.18
C LEU A 255 -16.43 13.12 19.29
N ASP A 256 -16.55 13.62 20.52
CA ASP A 256 -16.74 15.04 20.81
C ASP A 256 -15.45 15.84 20.51
N GLU A 257 -15.40 16.47 19.35
CA GLU A 257 -14.26 17.28 18.91
C GLU A 257 -13.98 18.46 19.85
N ALA A 258 -15.03 19.10 20.38
CA ALA A 258 -14.85 20.22 21.30
C ALA A 258 -14.18 19.75 22.59
N LYS A 259 -14.57 18.56 23.09
CA LYS A 259 -13.94 17.96 24.26
C LYS A 259 -12.48 17.55 23.99
N ILE A 260 -12.20 16.94 22.84
CA ILE A 260 -10.83 16.59 22.44
C ILE A 260 -9.95 17.84 22.39
N GLU A 261 -10.42 18.92 21.78
CA GLU A 261 -9.67 20.18 21.69
C GLU A 261 -9.52 20.87 23.05
N GLU A 262 -10.51 20.78 23.94
CA GLU A 262 -10.38 21.21 25.33
C GLU A 262 -9.25 20.47 26.05
N LEU A 263 -9.25 19.14 25.98
CA LEU A 263 -8.23 18.30 26.61
C LEU A 263 -6.83 18.58 26.03
N ARG A 264 -6.71 18.80 24.71
CA ARG A 264 -5.46 19.20 24.05
C ARG A 264 -4.96 20.56 24.54
N ARG A 265 -5.81 21.58 24.56
CA ARG A 265 -5.43 22.93 25.05
C ARG A 265 -4.92 22.91 26.48
N ASN A 266 -5.53 22.06 27.32
CA ASN A 266 -5.15 21.92 28.73
C ASN A 266 -4.04 20.89 28.97
N ARG A 267 -3.52 20.22 27.94
CA ARG A 267 -2.53 19.12 28.02
C ARG A 267 -2.98 17.95 28.91
N GLN A 268 -4.28 17.69 28.95
CA GLN A 268 -4.90 16.63 29.74
C GLN A 268 -4.87 15.30 28.96
N TYR A 269 -3.67 14.83 28.64
CA TYR A 269 -3.48 13.72 27.70
C TYR A 269 -3.92 12.36 28.26
N GLU A 270 -3.78 12.14 29.56
CA GLU A 270 -4.29 10.93 30.24
C GLU A 270 -5.83 10.85 30.16
N GLN A 271 -6.51 12.00 30.30
CA GLN A 271 -7.96 12.08 30.15
C GLN A 271 -8.37 11.91 28.69
N LEU A 272 -7.59 12.43 27.74
CA LEU A 272 -7.82 12.21 26.32
C LEU A 272 -7.64 10.73 25.97
N GLU A 273 -6.61 10.08 26.50
CA GLU A 273 -6.41 8.64 26.30
C GLU A 273 -7.60 7.84 26.83
N MET A 274 -8.02 8.10 28.06
CA MET A 274 -9.19 7.43 28.64
C MET A 274 -10.49 7.69 27.87
N LEU A 275 -10.68 8.90 27.33
CA LEU A 275 -11.82 9.21 26.46
C LEU A 275 -11.85 8.31 25.23
N ILE A 276 -10.70 8.09 24.58
CA ILE A 276 -10.60 7.22 23.40
C ILE A 276 -10.75 5.74 23.79
N LEU A 277 -10.13 5.30 24.88
CA LEU A 277 -10.26 3.91 25.36
C LEU A 277 -11.70 3.57 25.75
N ASN A 278 -12.43 4.51 26.37
CA ASN A 278 -13.85 4.35 26.67
C ASN A 278 -14.67 4.19 25.38
N ALA A 279 -14.41 5.03 24.38
CA ALA A 279 -15.09 4.93 23.08
C ALA A 279 -14.83 3.58 22.38
N LEU A 280 -13.58 3.08 22.42
CA LEU A 280 -13.20 1.78 21.83
C LEU A 280 -13.80 0.57 22.58
N THR A 281 -14.01 0.69 23.90
CA THR A 281 -14.53 -0.40 24.74
C THR A 281 -16.05 -0.32 24.95
N GLY A 282 -16.73 0.67 24.36
CA GLY A 282 -18.17 0.88 24.50
C GLY A 282 -18.59 1.35 25.90
N ARG A 283 -17.67 1.86 26.70
CA ARG A 283 -17.96 2.47 28.01
C ARG A 283 -18.27 3.95 27.80
N LYS A 284 -19.35 4.43 28.43
CA LYS A 284 -19.70 5.86 28.49
C LYS A 284 -18.97 6.53 29.66
#